data_AF-A0A5E5C0D2-F1
#
_entry.id   AF-A0A5E5C0D2-F1
#
_cell.length_a   1.000
_cell.length_b   1.000
_cell.length_c   1.000
_cell.angle_alpha   90.00
_cell.angle_beta   90.00
_cell.angle_gamma   90.00
#
_symmetry.space_group_name_H-M   'P 1'
#
loop_
_entity.id
_entity.type
_entity.pdbx_description
1 polymer ?
#
loop_
_entity_poly.entity_id
_entity_poly.type
_entity_poly.pdbx_seq_one_letter_code
_entity_poly.pdbx_strand_id
1 'polypeptide(L)' 'MGVEEFKDKESRKKHLASLPKLSEAEWLDRCAARFRERGGVDSTNALEMAKGCLEMRDDFPDDPAGAADEDMSYWNN' A
#
# COMPACT_ATOMS: atom_id res chain seq x y z
N MET A 1 -20.10 18.10 -5.28
CA MET A 1 -19.85 16.65 -5.30
C MET A 1 -18.50 16.42 -4.63
N GLY A 2 -18.43 15.84 -3.42
CA GLY A 2 -17.15 15.72 -2.71
C GLY A 2 -17.20 15.05 -1.34
N VAL A 3 -18.25 14.29 -1.04
CA VAL A 3 -18.50 13.72 0.31
C VAL A 3 -18.29 12.20 0.39
N GLU A 4 -18.03 11.53 -0.73
CA GLU A 4 -17.87 10.07 -0.75
C GLU A 4 -16.40 9.61 -0.58
N GLU A 5 -15.42 10.38 -1.07
CA GLU A 5 -14.00 10.03 -0.96
C GLU A 5 -13.41 10.18 0.45
N PHE A 6 -13.93 11.11 1.27
CA PHE A 6 -13.40 11.37 2.61
C PHE A 6 -13.79 10.29 3.63
N LYS A 7 -14.96 9.66 3.46
CA LYS A 7 -15.39 8.56 4.33
C LYS A 7 -14.52 7.32 4.15
N ASP A 8 -14.06 7.05 2.94
CA ASP A 8 -13.25 5.87 2.64
C ASP A 8 -11.86 5.97 3.27
N LYS A 9 -11.22 7.15 3.16
CA LYS A 9 -9.90 7.41 3.75
C LYS A 9 -9.92 7.41 5.28
N GLU A 10 -10.93 8.02 5.90
CA GLU A 10 -11.04 8.05 7.36
C GLU A 10 -11.42 6.69 7.95
N SER A 11 -12.28 5.93 7.24
CA SER A 11 -12.61 4.56 7.63
C SER A 11 -11.42 3.63 7.45
N ARG A 12 -10.62 3.78 6.39
CA ARG A 12 -9.33 3.08 6.22
C ARG A 12 -8.39 3.39 7.38
N LYS A 13 -8.21 4.66 7.74
CA LYS A 13 -7.32 5.06 8.84
C LYS A 13 -7.74 4.47 10.19
N LYS A 14 -9.05 4.49 10.50
CA LYS A 14 -9.59 3.87 11.73
C LYS A 14 -9.50 2.35 11.72
N HIS A 15 -9.66 1.71 10.57
CA HIS A 15 -9.52 0.26 10.44
C HIS A 15 -8.05 -0.17 10.58
N LEU A 16 -7.12 0.56 9.97
CA LEU A 16 -5.67 0.32 10.07
C LEU A 16 -5.16 0.52 11.50
N ALA A 17 -5.63 1.56 12.20
CA ALA A 17 -5.27 1.81 13.60
C ALA A 17 -5.84 0.78 14.60
N SER A 18 -6.86 0.01 14.19
CA SER A 18 -7.49 -1.03 15.02
C SER A 18 -6.99 -2.44 14.71
N LEU A 19 -6.22 -2.62 13.64
CA LEU A 19 -5.64 -3.92 13.31
C LEU A 19 -4.42 -4.19 14.20
N PRO A 20 -4.16 -5.45 14.58
CA PRO A 20 -2.86 -5.81 15.16
C PRO A 20 -1.75 -5.34 14.21
N LYS A 21 -0.63 -4.85 14.75
CA LYS A 21 0.55 -4.45 13.97
C LYS A 21 0.77 -5.49 12.87
N LEU A 22 0.60 -5.08 11.61
CA LEU A 22 0.73 -6.00 10.49
C LEU A 22 2.08 -6.68 10.57
N SER A 23 2.08 -8.00 10.41
CA SER A 23 3.34 -8.71 10.21
C SER A 23 3.98 -8.24 8.90
N GLU A 24 5.31 -8.32 8.81
CA GLU A 24 6.02 -7.93 7.58
C GLU A 24 5.51 -8.73 6.37
N ALA A 25 5.14 -10.00 6.57
CA ALA A 25 4.55 -10.83 5.53
C ALA A 25 3.20 -10.27 5.03
N GLU A 26 2.31 -9.84 5.92
CA GLU A 26 1.03 -9.24 5.53
C GLU A 26 1.21 -7.87 4.88
N TRP A 27 2.21 -7.11 5.32
CA TRP A 27 2.52 -5.81 4.75
C TRP A 27 2.96 -5.98 3.29
N LEU A 28 3.88 -6.91 3.05
CA LEU A 28 4.36 -7.28 1.73
C LEU A 28 3.22 -7.80 0.84
N ASP A 29 2.35 -8.67 1.37
CA ASP A 29 1.23 -9.23 0.62
C ASP A 29 0.25 -8.14 0.16
N ARG A 30 -0.12 -7.21 1.05
CA ARG A 30 -1.01 -6.09 0.72
C ARG A 30 -0.39 -5.10 -0.27
N CYS A 31 0.90 -4.81 -0.10
CA CYS A 31 1.65 -3.93 -0.99
C CYS A 31 1.77 -4.56 -2.39
N ALA A 32 2.17 -5.83 -2.46
CA ALA A 32 2.27 -6.58 -3.71
C ALA A 32 0.91 -6.74 -4.40
N ALA A 33 -0.17 -7.00 -3.66
CA ALA A 33 -1.52 -7.01 -4.21
C ALA A 33 -1.85 -5.68 -4.89
N ARG A 34 -1.47 -4.55 -4.29
CA ARG A 34 -1.69 -3.22 -4.85
C ARG A 34 -0.92 -3.00 -6.16
N PHE A 35 0.34 -3.40 -6.23
CA PHE A 35 1.15 -3.36 -7.45
C PHE A 35 0.56 -4.23 -8.57
N ARG A 36 0.00 -5.39 -8.23
CA ARG A 36 -0.68 -6.26 -9.21
C ARG A 36 -1.97 -5.64 -9.72
N GLU A 37 -2.81 -5.13 -8.82
CA GLU A 37 -4.13 -4.58 -9.16
C GLU A 37 -4.03 -3.29 -9.96
N ARG A 38 -3.13 -2.37 -9.57
CA ARG A 38 -3.06 -1.03 -10.15
C ARG A 38 -1.89 -0.85 -11.11
N GLY A 39 -0.74 -1.44 -10.80
CA GLY A 39 0.46 -1.40 -11.63
C GLY A 39 0.48 -2.45 -12.74
N GLY A 40 -0.41 -3.44 -12.69
CA GLY A 40 -0.45 -4.54 -13.66
C GLY A 40 0.81 -5.42 -13.63
N VAL A 41 1.53 -5.40 -12.50
CA VAL A 41 2.81 -6.11 -12.35
C VAL A 41 2.58 -7.58 -12.03
N ASP A 42 3.45 -8.45 -12.52
CA ASP A 42 3.42 -9.87 -12.16
C ASP A 42 3.74 -10.09 -10.67
N SER A 43 3.37 -11.27 -10.16
CA SER A 43 3.48 -11.57 -8.72
C SER A 43 4.92 -11.58 -8.21
N THR A 44 5.90 -11.89 -9.06
CA THR A 44 7.31 -11.91 -8.67
C THR A 44 7.84 -10.49 -8.53
N ASN A 45 7.64 -9.66 -9.54
CA ASN A 45 8.07 -8.26 -9.51
C ASN A 45 7.30 -7.44 -8.46
N ALA A 46 5.99 -7.69 -8.28
CA ALA A 46 5.20 -7.02 -7.26
C ALA A 46 5.70 -7.30 -5.83
N LEU A 47 6.24 -8.49 -5.57
CA LEU A 47 6.79 -8.86 -4.28
C LEU A 47 8.17 -8.22 -4.04
N GLU A 48 9.00 -8.10 -5.09
CA GLU A 48 10.27 -7.37 -5.02
C GLU A 48 10.04 -5.87 -4.80
N MET A 49 9.07 -5.28 -5.49
CA MET A 49 8.66 -3.88 -5.29
C MET A 49 8.11 -3.66 -3.87
N ALA A 50 7.29 -4.59 -3.37
CA ALA A 50 6.79 -4.53 -2.00
C ALA A 50 7.92 -4.57 -0.97
N LYS A 51 9.00 -5.33 -1.20
CA LYS A 51 10.18 -5.31 -0.30
C LYS A 51 10.86 -3.95 -0.28
N GLY A 52 11.02 -3.30 -1.44
CA GLY A 52 11.56 -1.94 -1.51
C GLY A 52 10.69 -0.94 -0.75
N CYS A 53 9.36 -1.04 -0.89
CA CYS A 53 8.44 -0.20 -0.12
C CYS A 53 8.50 -0.50 1.39
N LEU A 54 8.73 -1.76 1.80
CA LEU A 54 8.85 -2.15 3.20
C LEU A 54 10.09 -1.54 3.85
N GLU A 55 11.21 -1.50 3.12
CA GLU A 55 12.45 -0.85 3.55
C GLU A 55 12.28 0.67 3.70
N MET A 56 11.40 1.28 2.91
CA MET A 56 11.05 2.70 2.98
C MET A 56 9.77 2.98 3.77
N ARG A 57 9.26 2.02 4.56
CA ARG A 57 7.96 2.14 5.24
C ARG A 57 7.90 3.24 6.30
N ASP A 58 9.01 3.91 6.63
CA ASP A 58 9.04 4.94 7.67
C ASP A 58 8.02 6.07 7.38
N ASP A 59 7.77 6.40 6.11
CA ASP A 59 6.74 7.36 5.70
C ASP A 59 5.31 6.76 5.62
N PHE A 60 5.20 5.42 5.53
CA PHE A 60 3.94 4.67 5.38
C PHE A 60 3.86 3.41 6.27
N PRO A 61 4.07 3.52 7.60
CA PRO A 61 4.27 2.34 8.46
C PRO A 61 3.04 1.43 8.53
N ASP A 62 1.85 2.04 8.48
CA ASP A 62 0.57 1.34 8.56
C ASP A 62 -0.19 1.33 7.22
N ASP A 63 0.42 1.81 6.13
CA ASP A 63 -0.24 1.95 4.82
C ASP A 63 0.56 1.33 3.67
N PRO A 64 0.65 -0.02 3.59
CA PRO A 64 1.33 -0.71 2.50
C PRO A 64 0.77 -0.37 1.11
N ALA A 65 -0.52 -0.02 1.02
CA ALA A 65 -1.15 0.37 -0.24
C ALA A 65 -0.76 1.80 -0.64
N GLY A 66 -0.69 2.72 0.34
CA GLY A 66 -0.18 4.08 0.14
C GLY A 66 1.29 4.08 -0.32
N ALA A 67 2.13 3.23 0.28
CA ALA A 67 3.53 3.08 -0.13
C ALA A 67 3.66 2.61 -1.60
N ALA A 68 2.83 1.63 -2.01
CA ALA A 68 2.80 1.17 -3.40
C ALA A 68 2.26 2.26 -4.36
N ASP A 69 1.22 2.99 -3.95
CA ASP A 69 0.63 4.06 -4.75
C ASP A 69 1.60 5.23 -4.95
N GLU A 70 2.45 5.53 -3.96
CA GLU A 70 3.54 6.50 -4.03
C GLU A 70 4.64 6.04 -4.98
N ASP A 71 5.11 4.79 -4.86
CA ASP A 71 6.13 4.23 -5.76
C ASP A 71 5.67 4.24 -7.22
N MET A 72 4.44 3.79 -7.48
CA MET A 72 3.82 3.81 -8.81
C MET A 72 3.64 5.22 -9.37
N SER A 73 3.59 6.26 -8.54
CA SER A 73 3.51 7.65 -9.01
C SER A 73 4.75 8.06 -9.81
N TYR A 74 5.91 7.45 -9.54
CA TYR A 74 7.18 7.71 -10.21
C TYR A 74 7.38 6.90 -11.50
N TRP A 75 6.57 5.89 -11.78
CA TRP A 75 6.76 4.99 -12.93
C TRP A 75 6.43 5.62 -14.29
N ASN A 76 5.61 6.66 -14.30
CA ASN A 76 5.06 7.27 -15.51
C ASN A 76 5.75 8.60 -15.88
N ASN A 77 6.98 8.80 -15.41
CA ASN A 77 7.78 10.00 -15.62
C ASN A 77 8.78 9.83 -16.77
#